data_AF-A0A1B2JAE4-F1
#
_entry.id   AF-A0A1B2JAE4-F1
#
_cell.length_a   1.000
_cell.length_b   1.000
_cell.length_c   1.000
_cell.angle_alpha   90.00
_cell.angle_beta   90.00
_cell.angle_gamma   90.00
#
_symmetry.space_group_name_H-M   'P 1'
#
loop_
_entity.id
_entity.type
_entity.pdbx_description
1 polymer ?
#
loop_
_entity_poly.entity_id
_entity_poly.type
_entity_poly.pdbx_seq_one_letter_code
_entity_poly.pdbx_strand_id
1 'polypeptide(L)'
;MPCYKSKSHKHPSIENQEKEPLQDLNTARTRTDVTESVLHDSRLVNFLKEPTLRFHLKVLYELLNDPQLTNETSADARREIANKKLVNLRLKGSEENQLVEKFCSRVLEFMDQ
;
A
#
# COMPACT_ATOMS: atom_id res chain seq x y z
N MET A 1 -4.72 -24.95 31.74
CA MET A 1 -5.75 -25.98 31.45
C MET A 1 -5.04 -27.30 31.21
N PRO A 2 -5.12 -28.28 32.13
CA PRO A 2 -4.47 -29.58 31.97
C PRO A 2 -5.26 -30.46 30.98
N CYS A 3 -4.59 -30.92 29.93
CA CYS A 3 -5.14 -31.78 28.88
C CYS A 3 -5.11 -33.25 29.31
N TYR A 4 -6.27 -33.93 29.27
CA TYR A 4 -6.44 -35.36 29.57
C TYR A 4 -6.47 -36.20 28.28
N LYS A 5 -5.32 -36.52 27.68
CA LYS A 5 -5.16 -37.57 26.66
C LYS A 5 -3.83 -38.33 26.84
N SER A 6 -3.83 -39.60 26.46
CA SER A 6 -2.93 -40.72 26.78
C SER A 6 -1.41 -40.51 26.67
N LYS A 7 -0.64 -41.39 27.37
CA LYS A 7 0.82 -41.41 27.67
C LYS A 7 1.84 -41.27 26.51
N SER A 8 1.45 -40.91 25.29
CA SER A 8 2.38 -40.83 24.15
C SER A 8 2.18 -39.59 23.27
N HIS A 9 1.88 -38.43 23.85
CA HIS A 9 1.88 -37.16 23.11
C HIS A 9 3.15 -36.35 23.44
N LYS A 10 4.11 -36.29 22.51
CA LYS A 10 5.26 -35.36 22.59
C LYS A 10 4.88 -34.07 21.86
N HIS A 11 4.88 -32.95 22.59
CA HIS A 11 4.85 -31.64 21.97
C HIS A 11 6.27 -31.31 21.48
N PRO A 12 6.50 -31.07 20.18
CA PRO A 12 7.71 -30.37 19.78
C PRO A 12 7.61 -28.95 20.33
N SER A 13 8.53 -28.57 21.20
CA SER A 13 8.70 -27.17 21.60
C SER A 13 9.13 -26.41 20.36
N ILE A 14 8.23 -25.58 19.83
CA ILE A 14 8.58 -24.62 18.78
C ILE A 14 9.20 -23.45 19.54
N GLU A 15 10.53 -23.39 19.57
CA GLU A 15 11.27 -22.21 19.95
C GLU A 15 10.89 -21.07 18.99
N ASN A 16 10.41 -19.97 19.56
CA ASN A 16 10.20 -18.72 18.86
C ASN A 16 11.55 -18.19 18.35
N GLN A 17 11.87 -18.48 17.10
CA GLN A 17 12.77 -17.63 16.33
C GLN A 17 11.94 -16.47 15.77
N GLU A 18 12.10 -15.29 16.36
CA GLU A 18 11.80 -14.02 15.70
C GLU A 18 12.57 -13.98 14.38
N LYS A 19 11.88 -14.32 13.29
CA LYS A 19 12.34 -14.01 11.94
C LYS A 19 12.07 -12.53 11.71
N GLU A 20 13.08 -11.71 12.01
CA GLU A 20 13.25 -10.42 11.35
C GLU A 20 12.98 -10.61 9.84
N PRO A 21 12.07 -9.84 9.22
CA PRO A 21 11.83 -9.97 7.80
C PRO A 21 13.08 -9.46 7.09
N LEU A 22 13.87 -10.39 6.55
CA LEU A 22 14.88 -10.09 5.53
C LEU A 22 14.14 -9.39 4.38
N GLN A 23 14.18 -8.06 4.39
CA GLN A 23 13.68 -7.25 3.29
C GLN A 23 14.54 -7.58 2.08
N ASP A 24 13.89 -8.22 1.12
CA ASP A 24 14.44 -8.65 -0.15
C ASP A 24 15.02 -7.43 -0.89
N LEU A 25 16.35 -7.24 -0.80
CA LEU A 25 17.06 -6.08 -1.37
C LEU A 25 16.81 -5.95 -2.89
N ASN A 26 16.49 -7.05 -3.57
CA ASN A 26 16.15 -7.03 -4.99
C ASN A 26 14.77 -6.41 -5.26
N THR A 27 13.80 -6.59 -4.36
CA THR A 27 12.49 -5.94 -4.44
C THR A 27 12.59 -4.44 -4.16
N ALA A 28 13.50 -4.01 -3.28
CA ALA A 28 13.72 -2.58 -3.02
C ALA A 28 14.40 -1.87 -4.21
N ARG A 29 15.35 -2.54 -4.87
CA ARG A 29 16.14 -1.98 -5.98
C ARG A 29 15.33 -1.77 -7.26
N THR A 30 14.45 -2.72 -7.63
CA THR A 30 13.53 -2.56 -8.76
C THR A 30 12.45 -1.51 -8.48
N ARG A 31 12.01 -1.38 -7.22
CA ARG A 31 11.03 -0.34 -6.84
C ARG A 31 11.58 1.06 -6.96
N THR A 32 12.84 1.30 -6.59
CA THR A 32 13.46 2.63 -6.75
C THR A 32 13.54 3.04 -8.21
N ASP A 33 13.92 2.14 -9.11
CA ASP A 33 14.04 2.42 -10.55
C ASP A 33 12.69 2.77 -11.19
N VAL A 34 11.61 2.07 -10.80
CA VAL A 34 10.25 2.37 -11.27
C VAL A 34 9.76 3.71 -10.73
N THR A 35 9.97 4.01 -9.45
CA THR A 35 9.57 5.30 -8.87
C THR A 35 10.31 6.47 -9.51
N GLU A 36 11.59 6.30 -9.82
CA GLU A 36 12.37 7.32 -10.52
C GLU A 36 11.87 7.51 -11.95
N SER A 37 11.53 6.43 -12.65
CA SER A 37 10.93 6.48 -14.00
C SER A 37 9.59 7.23 -14.01
N VAL A 38 8.75 7.01 -12.99
CA VAL A 38 7.47 7.70 -12.79
C VAL A 38 7.67 9.20 -12.57
N LEU A 39 8.72 9.61 -11.85
CA LEU A 39 9.02 11.04 -11.58
C LEU A 39 9.48 11.82 -12.82
N HIS A 40 10.11 11.14 -13.79
CA HIS A 40 10.56 11.76 -15.03
C HIS A 40 9.49 11.80 -16.13
N ASP A 41 8.31 11.20 -15.91
CA ASP A 41 7.23 11.21 -16.88
C ASP A 41 6.54 12.58 -16.96
N SER A 42 6.72 13.24 -18.11
CA SER A 42 6.14 14.56 -18.35
C SER A 42 4.59 14.59 -18.28
N ARG A 43 3.91 13.46 -18.55
CA ARG A 43 2.44 13.38 -18.48
C ARG A 43 1.97 13.36 -17.03
N LEU A 44 2.61 12.57 -16.17
CA LEU A 44 2.36 12.55 -14.72
C LEU A 44 2.62 13.93 -14.10
N VAL A 45 3.72 14.59 -14.47
CA VAL A 45 4.01 15.96 -14.02
C VAL A 45 2.91 16.94 -14.45
N ASN A 46 2.38 16.79 -15.68
CA ASN A 46 1.27 17.62 -16.14
C ASN A 46 -0.03 17.35 -15.39
N PHE A 47 -0.35 16.08 -15.06
CA PHE A 47 -1.51 15.77 -14.23
C PHE A 47 -1.41 16.42 -12.84
N LEU A 48 -0.22 16.45 -12.24
CA LEU A 48 0.01 17.08 -10.94
C LEU A 48 -0.19 18.61 -10.92
N LYS A 49 -0.33 19.27 -12.08
CA LYS A 49 -0.71 20.69 -12.12
C LYS A 49 -2.17 20.88 -11.65
N GLU A 50 -3.01 19.88 -11.88
CA GLU A 50 -4.42 19.93 -11.51
C GLU A 50 -4.61 19.94 -9.98
N PRO A 51 -5.24 20.98 -9.41
CA PRO A 51 -5.41 21.09 -7.96
C PRO A 51 -6.29 19.99 -7.38
N THR A 52 -7.32 19.56 -8.13
CA THR A 52 -8.22 18.47 -7.71
C THR A 52 -7.47 17.16 -7.55
N LEU A 53 -6.57 16.82 -8.49
CA LEU A 53 -5.77 15.61 -8.37
C LEU A 53 -4.83 15.69 -7.16
N ARG A 54 -4.14 16.83 -6.99
CA ARG A 54 -3.25 17.06 -5.83
C ARG A 54 -3.97 16.92 -4.50
N PHE A 55 -5.21 17.43 -4.41
CA PHE A 55 -6.04 17.27 -3.22
C PHE A 55 -6.29 15.78 -2.92
N HIS A 56 -6.75 15.00 -3.90
CA HIS A 56 -7.01 13.58 -3.69
C HIS A 56 -5.75 12.78 -3.33
N LEU A 57 -4.61 13.05 -4.00
CA LEU A 57 -3.34 12.43 -3.67
C LEU A 57 -2.85 12.80 -2.27
N LYS A 58 -3.06 14.05 -1.84
CA LYS A 58 -2.74 14.49 -0.48
C LYS A 58 -3.59 13.75 0.56
N VAL A 59 -4.88 13.60 0.34
CA VAL A 59 -5.76 12.82 1.23
C VAL A 59 -5.27 11.37 1.33
N LEU A 60 -4.95 10.72 0.20
CA LEU A 60 -4.40 9.36 0.21
C LEU A 60 -3.07 9.27 0.97
N TYR A 61 -2.20 10.26 0.78
CA TYR A 61 -0.94 10.35 1.51
C TYR A 61 -1.15 10.49 3.03
N GLU A 62 -2.09 11.34 3.45
CA GLU A 62 -2.43 11.52 4.86
C GLU A 62 -3.01 10.22 5.45
N LEU A 63 -3.90 9.52 4.74
CA LEU A 63 -4.44 8.23 5.19
C LEU A 63 -3.35 7.15 5.39
N LEU A 64 -2.28 7.18 4.59
CA LEU A 64 -1.17 6.23 4.72
C LEU A 64 -0.24 6.56 5.89
N ASN A 65 -0.05 7.85 6.19
CA ASN A 65 1.05 8.31 7.04
C ASN A 65 0.61 8.92 8.37
N ASP A 66 -0.67 9.27 8.55
CA ASP A 66 -1.19 9.88 9.77
C ASP A 66 -2.08 8.89 10.56
N PRO A 67 -1.55 8.27 11.64
CA PRO A 67 -2.31 7.39 12.52
C PRO A 67 -3.46 8.09 13.25
N GLN A 68 -3.38 9.41 13.47
CA GLN A 68 -4.43 10.17 14.16
C GLN A 68 -5.64 10.39 13.25
N LEU A 69 -5.40 10.55 11.94
CA LEU A 69 -6.47 10.70 10.96
C LEU A 69 -7.31 9.43 10.82
N THR A 70 -6.66 8.26 10.81
CA THR A 70 -7.34 6.96 10.64
C THR A 70 -7.73 6.29 11.94
N ASN A 71 -7.18 6.73 13.07
CA ASN A 71 -7.23 6.02 14.37
C ASN A 71 -6.63 4.60 14.31
N GLU A 72 -5.67 4.38 13.40
CA GLU A 72 -5.05 3.07 13.19
C GLU A 72 -3.54 3.13 13.40
N THR A 73 -3.04 2.35 14.36
CA THR A 73 -1.60 2.27 14.66
C THR A 73 -0.87 1.40 13.63
N SER A 74 -1.54 0.40 13.07
CA SER A 74 -0.97 -0.50 12.07
C SER A 74 -0.86 0.15 10.70
N ALA A 75 0.32 0.05 10.08
CA ALA A 75 0.55 0.50 8.71
C ALA A 75 -0.29 -0.28 7.69
N ASP A 76 -0.54 -1.57 7.93
CA ASP A 76 -1.37 -2.40 7.05
C ASP A 76 -2.85 -1.97 7.10
N ALA A 77 -3.36 -1.63 8.29
CA ALA A 77 -4.72 -1.12 8.45
C ALA A 77 -4.90 0.24 7.74
N ARG A 78 -3.92 1.14 7.89
CA ARG A 78 -3.88 2.41 7.13
C ARG A 78 -3.86 2.21 5.63
N ARG A 79 -3.06 1.24 5.15
CA ARG A 79 -3.02 0.87 3.72
C ARG A 79 -4.37 0.38 3.23
N GLU A 80 -5.09 -0.41 4.03
CA GLU A 80 -6.43 -0.88 3.66
C GLU A 80 -7.43 0.29 3.53
N ILE A 81 -7.38 1.25 4.46
CA ILE A 81 -8.23 2.45 4.42
C ILE A 81 -7.90 3.31 3.19
N ALA A 82 -6.61 3.57 2.95
CA ALA A 82 -6.16 4.31 1.76
C ALA A 82 -6.58 3.60 0.46
N ASN A 83 -6.47 2.27 0.41
CA ASN A 83 -6.92 1.47 -0.74
C ASN A 83 -8.44 1.59 -0.96
N LYS A 84 -9.25 1.51 0.09
CA LYS A 84 -10.71 1.73 -0.01
C LYS A 84 -11.02 3.11 -0.58
N LYS A 85 -10.32 4.15 -0.11
CA LYS A 85 -10.47 5.51 -0.65
C LYS A 85 -10.05 5.58 -2.11
N LEU A 86 -8.93 4.97 -2.48
CA LEU A 86 -8.45 4.95 -3.86
C LEU A 86 -9.45 4.24 -4.80
N VAL A 87 -10.00 3.09 -4.39
CA VAL A 87 -11.02 2.36 -5.17
C VAL A 87 -12.27 3.23 -5.39
N ASN A 88 -12.72 3.99 -4.39
CA ASN A 88 -13.86 4.89 -4.54
C ASN A 88 -13.60 6.05 -5.52
N LEU A 89 -12.34 6.46 -5.70
CA LEU A 89 -11.95 7.52 -6.63
C LEU A 89 -11.73 7.01 -8.07
N ARG A 90 -11.57 5.70 -8.24
CA ARG A 90 -11.34 5.06 -9.54
C ARG A 90 -12.63 4.77 -10.28
N LEU A 91 -12.51 4.29 -11.52
CA LEU A 91 -13.64 3.93 -12.38
C LEU A 91 -14.64 3.02 -11.64
N LYS A 92 -15.94 3.35 -11.70
CA LYS A 92 -17.05 2.70 -10.98
C LYS A 92 -17.07 2.92 -9.46
N GLY A 93 -16.19 3.76 -8.94
CA GLY A 93 -16.20 4.18 -7.54
C GLY A 93 -17.29 5.23 -7.25
N SER A 94 -17.70 5.37 -5.99
CA SER A 94 -18.73 6.33 -5.59
C SER A 94 -18.30 7.79 -5.71
N GLU A 95 -17.00 8.05 -5.74
CA GLU A 95 -16.38 9.37 -5.87
C GLU A 95 -15.48 9.41 -7.13
N GLU A 96 -15.88 8.68 -8.18
CA GLU A 96 -15.09 8.53 -9.40
C GLU A 96 -14.55 9.87 -9.92
N ASN A 97 -13.25 9.91 -10.17
CA ASN A 97 -12.57 11.08 -10.71
C ASN A 97 -11.72 10.68 -11.91
N GLN A 98 -12.04 11.22 -13.08
CA GLN A 98 -11.35 10.90 -14.32
C GLN A 98 -9.85 11.25 -14.30
N LEU A 99 -9.44 12.30 -13.57
CA LEU A 99 -8.02 12.64 -13.42
C LEU A 99 -7.31 11.61 -12.57
N VAL A 100 -7.95 11.11 -11.52
CA VAL A 100 -7.41 10.05 -10.67
C VAL A 100 -7.28 8.75 -11.47
N GLU A 101 -8.30 8.35 -12.23
CA GLU A 101 -8.20 7.13 -13.05
C GLU A 101 -7.06 7.23 -14.08
N LYS A 102 -7.00 8.33 -14.85
CA LYS A 102 -5.93 8.54 -15.85
C LYS A 102 -4.53 8.54 -15.21
N PHE A 103 -4.40 9.16 -14.04
CA PHE A 103 -3.15 9.16 -13.28
C PHE A 103 -2.78 7.74 -12.86
N CYS A 104 -3.71 7.00 -12.25
CA CYS A 104 -3.47 5.61 -11.83
C CYS A 104 -3.15 4.69 -13.00
N SER A 105 -3.87 4.79 -14.13
CA SER A 105 -3.57 4.00 -15.33
C SER A 105 -2.14 4.26 -15.81
N ARG A 106 -1.72 5.54 -15.88
CA ARG A 106 -0.37 5.90 -16.30
C ARG A 106 0.70 5.38 -15.33
N VAL A 107 0.46 5.42 -14.02
CA VAL A 107 1.39 4.86 -13.03
C VAL A 107 1.50 3.34 -13.19
N LEU A 108 0.39 2.63 -13.40
CA LEU A 108 0.38 1.17 -13.58
C LEU A 108 1.13 0.73 -14.85
N GLU A 109 1.06 1.52 -15.93
CA GLU A 109 1.85 1.26 -17.14
C GLU A 109 3.37 1.20 -16.88
N PHE A 110 3.89 1.84 -15.82
CA PHE A 110 5.30 1.74 -15.42
C PHE A 110 5.59 0.56 -14.48
N MET A 111 4.57 0.02 -13.82
CA MET A 111 4.71 -1.09 -12.86
C MET A 111 4.57 -2.46 -13.52
N ASP A 112 3.86 -2.52 -14.65
CA ASP A 112 3.63 -3.75 -15.43
C ASP A 112 4.71 -3.99 -16.51
N GLN A 113 5.79 -3.20 -16.51
CA GLN A 113 6.98 -3.38 -17.35
C GLN A 113 8.06 -4.18 -16.65
#